data_AF-A0A9E4FQR2-F1
#
_entry.id   AF-A0A9E4FQR2-F1
#
_cell.length_a   1.000
_cell.length_b   1.000
_cell.length_c   1.000
_cell.angle_alpha   90.00
_cell.angle_beta   90.00
_cell.angle_gamma   90.00
#
_symmetry.space_group_name_H-M   'P 1'
#
loop_
_entity.id
_entity.type
_entity.pdbx_description
1 polymer ?
#
loop_
_entity_poly.entity_id
_entity_poly.type
_entity_poly.pdbx_seq_one_letter_code
_entity_poly.pdbx_strand_id
1 'polypeptide(L)'
;MRTCVSTGLPNLMFAGRNISASHIAFASTRVMATCATIGQGVGTAAAYAAAHNMDSADLADDPVAVLAIQQRLLRDDAYLVGVTNCDPYDLARQAKVSATSQQTCGAADNVISGQTRAVFGKGGAPPDRAHPGLHRWMSDPTDGLPAVLELAWDRAIQPAQIELVFDTGMYRPLTLSHSDAFMERVIWGQGQPETIRGYRIEGHVSGTWHSLLDVTGNYQRRRIHKLEAGEPVDKVRVVVEATHGLDHARICEVRVYEADAPVWCRSL
;
A
#
# COMPACT_ATOMS: atom_id res chain seq x y z
N MET A 1 -2.50 14.15 -15.76
CA MET A 1 -2.42 15.40 -14.99
C MET A 1 -2.69 16.64 -15.84
N ARG A 2 -2.20 16.75 -17.09
CA ARG A 2 -2.42 17.94 -17.96
C ARG A 2 -3.89 18.38 -18.11
N THR A 3 -4.84 17.45 -18.15
CA THR A 3 -6.28 17.76 -18.23
C THR A 3 -6.87 18.39 -16.96
N CYS A 4 -6.11 18.36 -15.86
CA CYS A 4 -6.49 18.83 -14.54
C CYS A 4 -5.80 20.14 -14.17
N VAL A 5 -5.04 20.76 -15.08
CA VAL A 5 -4.28 22.00 -14.81
C VAL A 5 -4.89 23.15 -15.63
N SER A 6 -5.00 24.33 -15.01
CA SER A 6 -5.44 25.54 -15.71
C SER A 6 -4.36 26.04 -16.67
N THR A 7 -4.76 26.48 -17.86
CA THR A 7 -3.84 27.09 -18.84
C THR A 7 -3.51 28.55 -18.53
N GLY A 8 -4.35 29.24 -17.74
CA GLY A 8 -4.21 30.68 -17.50
C GLY A 8 -3.87 31.08 -16.06
N LEU A 9 -3.99 30.16 -15.11
CA LEU A 9 -3.71 30.41 -13.69
C LEU A 9 -2.73 29.34 -13.16
N PRO A 10 -1.48 29.70 -12.85
CA PRO A 10 -0.40 28.73 -12.61
C PRO A 10 -0.60 27.87 -11.34
N ASN A 11 -1.40 28.36 -10.39
CA ASN A 11 -1.70 27.71 -9.12
C ASN A 11 -3.12 27.11 -9.05
N LEU A 12 -3.82 26.98 -10.19
CA LEU A 12 -5.17 26.43 -10.24
C LEU A 12 -5.19 25.05 -10.90
N MET A 13 -5.69 24.07 -10.14
CA MET A 13 -5.96 22.71 -10.62
C MET A 13 -7.44 22.36 -10.48
N PHE A 14 -7.91 21.44 -11.32
CA PHE A 14 -9.28 20.94 -11.37
C PHE A 14 -9.31 19.45 -11.03
N ALA A 15 -10.34 19.01 -10.31
CA ALA A 15 -10.51 17.61 -9.94
C ALA A 15 -11.98 17.19 -10.06
N GLY A 16 -12.19 15.98 -10.58
CA GLY A 16 -13.52 15.41 -10.76
C GLY A 16 -14.18 15.85 -12.07
N ARG A 17 -15.41 16.36 -11.99
CA ARG A 17 -16.28 16.57 -13.18
C ARG A 17 -15.98 17.83 -13.99
N ASN A 18 -15.23 18.77 -13.42
CA ASN A 18 -14.91 20.06 -14.04
C ASN A 18 -13.58 20.04 -14.82
N ILE A 19 -12.99 18.87 -15.04
CA ILE A 19 -11.75 18.72 -15.81
C ILE A 19 -12.02 18.83 -17.32
N SER A 20 -10.99 19.20 -18.08
CA SER A 20 -11.06 19.20 -19.54
C SER A 20 -11.10 17.76 -20.08
N ALA A 21 -12.12 17.43 -20.87
CA ALA A 21 -12.30 16.09 -21.44
C ALA A 21 -12.90 16.19 -22.85
N SER A 22 -12.50 15.27 -23.74
CA SER A 22 -13.16 15.10 -25.04
C SER A 22 -14.56 14.52 -24.85
N HIS A 23 -15.42 14.63 -25.87
CA HIS A 23 -16.76 14.03 -25.85
C HIS A 23 -16.73 12.51 -25.52
N ILE A 24 -15.68 11.80 -25.99
CA ILE A 24 -15.49 10.36 -25.72
C ILE A 24 -15.12 10.13 -24.25
N ALA A 25 -14.22 10.94 -23.70
CA ALA A 25 -13.77 10.80 -22.31
C ALA A 25 -14.78 11.34 -21.27
N PHE A 26 -15.74 12.17 -21.71
CA PHE A 26 -16.73 12.79 -20.82
C PHE A 26 -17.65 11.77 -20.13
N ALA A 27 -17.86 10.59 -20.72
CA ALA A 27 -18.60 9.52 -20.05
C ALA A 27 -17.88 9.04 -18.78
N SER A 28 -16.54 8.94 -18.80
CA SER A 28 -15.74 8.47 -17.67
C SER A 28 -15.71 9.46 -16.51
N THR A 29 -15.81 10.76 -16.78
CA THR A 29 -15.89 11.78 -15.72
C THR A 29 -17.23 11.74 -14.97
N ARG A 30 -18.23 11.00 -15.45
CA ARG A 30 -19.50 10.76 -14.71
C ARG A 30 -19.40 9.63 -13.69
N VAL A 31 -18.31 8.86 -13.69
CA VAL A 31 -18.09 7.78 -12.72
C VAL A 31 -17.44 8.36 -11.46
N MET A 32 -18.16 8.27 -10.33
CA MET A 32 -17.72 8.88 -9.06
C MET A 32 -16.39 8.30 -8.54
N ALA A 33 -16.17 7.00 -8.70
CA ALA A 33 -14.90 6.37 -8.31
C ALA A 33 -13.72 6.95 -9.09
N THR A 34 -13.87 7.13 -10.41
CA THR A 34 -12.86 7.79 -11.26
C THR A 34 -12.59 9.22 -10.79
N CYS A 35 -13.63 10.00 -10.47
CA CYS A 35 -13.48 11.35 -9.94
C CYS A 35 -12.73 11.38 -8.60
N ALA A 36 -13.02 10.42 -7.72
CA ALA A 36 -12.33 10.30 -6.43
C ALA A 36 -10.83 10.03 -6.61
N THR A 37 -10.46 9.09 -7.50
CA THR A 37 -9.05 8.82 -7.81
C THR A 37 -8.35 10.03 -8.43
N ILE A 38 -9.02 10.78 -9.32
CA ILE A 38 -8.49 12.04 -9.87
C ILE A 38 -8.26 13.05 -8.75
N GLY A 39 -9.21 13.20 -7.83
CA GLY A 39 -9.08 14.08 -6.66
C GLY A 39 -7.88 13.75 -5.80
N GLN A 40 -7.67 12.47 -5.48
CA GLN A 40 -6.49 12.03 -4.73
C GLN A 40 -5.18 12.37 -5.48
N GLY A 41 -5.12 12.07 -6.78
CA GLY A 41 -3.96 12.37 -7.63
C GLY A 41 -3.64 13.86 -7.70
N VAL A 42 -4.66 14.69 -7.97
CA VAL A 42 -4.51 16.15 -8.08
C VAL A 42 -4.17 16.78 -6.73
N GLY A 43 -4.79 16.35 -5.64
CA GLY A 43 -4.48 16.85 -4.30
C GLY A 43 -3.04 16.52 -3.89
N THR A 44 -2.57 15.31 -4.18
CA THR A 44 -1.17 14.92 -3.94
C THR A 44 -0.20 15.75 -4.77
N ALA A 45 -0.52 15.98 -6.05
CA ALA A 45 0.28 16.81 -6.94
C ALA A 45 0.35 18.28 -6.48
N ALA A 46 -0.79 18.86 -6.08
CA ALA A 46 -0.85 20.21 -5.54
C ALA A 46 -0.02 20.36 -4.26
N ALA A 47 -0.08 19.38 -3.37
CA ALA A 47 0.75 19.35 -2.16
C ALA A 47 2.25 19.28 -2.50
N TYR A 48 2.64 18.49 -3.51
CA TYR A 48 4.02 18.43 -3.99
C TYR A 48 4.49 19.78 -4.54
N ALA A 49 3.71 20.38 -5.44
CA ALA A 49 3.99 21.69 -6.02
C ALA A 49 4.17 22.77 -4.94
N ALA A 50 3.26 22.84 -3.98
CA ALA A 50 3.35 23.80 -2.88
C ALA A 50 4.62 23.60 -2.04
N ALA A 51 4.99 22.36 -1.73
CA ALA A 51 6.18 22.05 -0.93
C ALA A 51 7.50 22.36 -1.65
N HIS A 52 7.52 22.29 -2.99
CA HIS A 52 8.71 22.51 -3.82
C HIS A 52 8.71 23.86 -4.53
N ASN A 53 7.71 24.72 -4.26
CA ASN A 53 7.51 26.00 -4.92
C ASN A 53 7.51 25.89 -6.46
N MET A 54 6.80 24.88 -6.98
CA MET A 54 6.65 24.60 -8.41
C MET A 54 5.25 24.99 -8.91
N ASP A 55 5.16 25.44 -10.15
CA ASP A 55 3.87 25.67 -10.81
C ASP A 55 3.21 24.36 -11.23
N SER A 56 1.87 24.34 -11.17
CA SER A 56 1.11 23.12 -11.47
C SER A 56 1.24 22.65 -12.93
N ALA A 57 1.57 23.56 -13.85
CA ALA A 57 1.79 23.27 -15.26
C ALA A 57 3.08 22.46 -15.50
N ASP A 58 4.12 22.70 -14.70
CA ASP A 58 5.44 22.11 -14.90
C ASP A 58 5.54 20.69 -14.34
N LEU A 59 4.68 20.33 -13.37
CA LEU A 59 4.66 19.02 -12.73
C LEU A 59 4.55 17.85 -13.71
N ALA A 60 3.81 18.02 -14.80
CA ALA A 60 3.57 16.94 -15.77
C ALA A 60 4.75 16.70 -16.71
N ASP A 61 5.64 17.69 -16.83
CA ASP A 61 6.82 17.68 -17.68
C ASP A 61 8.10 17.32 -16.91
N ASP A 62 8.08 17.39 -15.57
CA ASP A 62 9.17 16.96 -14.69
C ASP A 62 9.04 15.48 -14.29
N PRO A 63 9.91 14.57 -14.80
CA PRO A 63 9.86 13.16 -14.46
C PRO A 63 10.12 12.87 -12.98
N VAL A 64 10.92 13.71 -12.30
CA VAL A 64 11.25 13.55 -10.88
C VAL A 64 10.01 13.86 -10.04
N ALA A 65 9.31 14.96 -10.36
CA ALA A 65 8.05 15.31 -9.71
C ALA A 65 6.98 14.23 -9.92
N VAL A 66 6.80 13.75 -11.17
CA VAL A 66 5.85 12.69 -11.49
C VAL A 66 6.15 11.43 -10.68
N LEU A 67 7.40 10.99 -10.64
CA LEU A 67 7.81 9.81 -9.89
C LEU A 67 7.54 10.00 -8.38
N ALA A 68 7.93 11.14 -7.81
CA ALA A 68 7.71 11.44 -6.40
C ALA A 68 6.22 11.44 -6.01
N ILE A 69 5.35 11.98 -6.88
CA ILE A 69 3.89 11.96 -6.71
C ILE A 69 3.34 10.53 -6.81
N GLN A 70 3.80 9.74 -7.79
CA GLN A 70 3.40 8.34 -7.94
C GLN A 70 3.80 7.50 -6.73
N GLN A 71 5.03 7.64 -6.24
CA GLN A 71 5.51 6.94 -5.04
C GLN A 71 4.70 7.34 -3.80
N ARG A 72 4.33 8.63 -3.69
CA ARG A 72 3.45 9.08 -2.61
C ARG A 72 2.06 8.44 -2.68
N LEU A 73 1.45 8.41 -3.87
CA LEU A 73 0.15 7.76 -4.08
C LEU A 73 0.19 6.27 -3.74
N LEU A 74 1.22 5.54 -4.18
CA LEU A 74 1.41 4.12 -3.85
C LEU A 74 1.48 3.91 -2.35
N ARG A 75 2.22 4.77 -1.65
CA ARG A 75 2.35 4.69 -0.21
C ARG A 75 1.03 4.95 0.52
N ASP A 76 0.18 5.83 0.00
CA ASP A 76 -1.18 6.04 0.48
C ASP A 76 -2.17 4.95 0.02
N ASP A 77 -1.66 3.77 -0.39
CA ASP A 77 -2.38 2.57 -0.86
C ASP A 77 -3.28 2.82 -2.09
N ALA A 78 -2.98 3.87 -2.86
CA ALA A 78 -3.51 4.00 -4.21
C ALA A 78 -2.83 2.98 -5.12
N TYR A 79 -3.59 2.41 -6.06
CA TYR A 79 -3.04 1.48 -7.03
C TYR A 79 -2.82 2.16 -8.38
N LEU A 80 -1.56 2.17 -8.84
CA LEU A 80 -1.16 2.69 -10.14
C LEU A 80 -0.68 1.54 -11.01
N VAL A 81 -1.39 1.28 -12.11
CA VAL A 81 -1.10 0.15 -13.01
C VAL A 81 0.28 0.31 -13.64
N GLY A 82 1.16 -0.67 -13.44
CA GLY A 82 2.52 -0.68 -13.96
C GLY A 82 3.53 0.18 -13.19
N VAL A 83 3.14 0.74 -12.04
CA VAL A 83 4.07 1.46 -11.16
C VAL A 83 4.26 0.66 -9.88
N THR A 84 5.52 0.43 -9.52
CA THR A 84 5.89 -0.25 -8.29
C THR A 84 6.53 0.73 -7.31
N ASN A 85 6.49 0.40 -6.03
CA ASN A 85 7.30 1.06 -5.02
C ASN A 85 8.77 1.01 -5.47
N CYS A 86 9.47 2.12 -5.39
CA CYS A 86 10.90 2.22 -5.60
C CYS A 86 11.54 3.21 -4.62
N ASP A 87 10.88 3.46 -3.48
CA ASP A 87 11.34 4.38 -2.46
C ASP A 87 12.69 3.91 -1.88
N PRO A 88 13.79 4.67 -2.06
CA PRO A 88 15.09 4.26 -1.56
C PRO A 88 15.18 4.30 -0.02
N TYR A 89 14.26 5.01 0.64
CA TYR A 89 14.21 5.10 2.10
C TYR A 89 13.39 3.97 2.74
N ASP A 90 12.72 3.14 1.93
CA ASP A 90 12.02 1.96 2.42
C ASP A 90 13.03 0.83 2.68
N LEU A 91 13.44 0.71 3.95
CA LEU A 91 14.42 -0.26 4.40
C LEU A 91 13.90 -1.69 4.29
N ALA A 92 12.60 -1.93 4.24
CA ALA A 92 12.06 -3.28 4.07
C ALA A 92 12.59 -3.94 2.78
N ARG A 93 12.77 -3.15 1.71
CA ARG A 93 13.30 -3.61 0.42
C ARG A 93 14.77 -4.04 0.46
N GLN A 94 15.49 -3.60 1.50
CA GLN A 94 16.89 -3.94 1.72
C GLN A 94 17.03 -5.14 2.66
N ALA A 95 15.93 -5.62 3.24
CA ALA A 95 15.92 -6.74 4.14
C ALA A 95 15.92 -8.08 3.38
N LYS A 96 16.55 -9.09 3.98
CA LYS A 96 16.28 -10.48 3.66
C LYS A 96 14.97 -10.89 4.34
N VAL A 97 13.98 -11.29 3.54
CA VAL A 97 12.66 -11.70 4.05
C VAL A 97 12.61 -13.21 4.23
N SER A 98 11.97 -13.65 5.31
CA SER A 98 11.67 -15.07 5.56
C SER A 98 10.37 -15.19 6.35
N ALA A 99 9.84 -16.40 6.42
CA ALA A 99 8.64 -16.67 7.20
C ALA A 99 8.70 -18.07 7.82
N THR A 100 7.93 -18.31 8.87
CA THR A 100 7.78 -19.66 9.44
C THR A 100 7.23 -20.65 8.43
N SER A 101 6.32 -20.19 7.56
CA SER A 101 5.75 -20.98 6.49
C SER A 101 5.25 -20.10 5.35
N GLN A 102 5.07 -20.71 4.18
CA GLN A 102 4.59 -20.01 2.98
C GLN A 102 3.95 -20.98 1.99
N GLN A 103 2.90 -20.52 1.31
CA GLN A 103 2.30 -21.23 0.18
C GLN A 103 3.12 -21.00 -1.09
N THR A 104 3.08 -21.95 -2.03
CA THR A 104 3.83 -21.91 -3.30
C THR A 104 3.63 -20.62 -4.11
N CYS A 105 2.42 -20.05 -4.09
CA CYS A 105 2.09 -18.83 -4.81
C CYS A 105 2.18 -17.54 -3.95
N GLY A 106 2.53 -17.67 -2.67
CA GLY A 106 2.51 -16.62 -1.66
C GLY A 106 3.81 -16.54 -0.87
N ALA A 107 4.95 -16.55 -1.56
CA ALA A 107 6.27 -16.47 -0.94
C ALA A 107 6.46 -15.22 -0.07
N ALA A 108 7.31 -15.31 0.95
CA ALA A 108 7.56 -14.23 1.92
C ALA A 108 8.06 -12.94 1.25
N ASP A 109 8.97 -13.06 0.26
CA ASP A 109 9.54 -11.93 -0.48
C ASP A 109 8.51 -11.05 -1.19
N ASN A 110 7.29 -11.56 -1.43
CA ASN A 110 6.24 -10.79 -2.07
C ASN A 110 5.86 -9.52 -1.30
N VAL A 111 6.07 -9.48 0.02
CA VAL A 111 5.78 -8.30 0.87
C VAL A 111 6.68 -7.10 0.58
N ILE A 112 7.78 -7.31 -0.15
CA ILE A 112 8.69 -6.24 -0.59
C ILE A 112 8.74 -6.13 -2.13
N SER A 113 7.81 -6.78 -2.84
CA SER A 113 7.73 -6.72 -4.30
C SER A 113 7.39 -5.32 -4.85
N GLY A 114 6.93 -4.42 -3.97
CA GLY A 114 6.55 -3.05 -4.32
C GLY A 114 5.21 -2.94 -5.05
N GLN A 115 4.41 -4.01 -5.06
CA GLN A 115 3.07 -4.02 -5.59
C GLN A 115 2.12 -4.62 -4.53
N THR A 116 0.89 -4.13 -4.48
CA THR A 116 -0.12 -4.58 -3.49
C THR A 116 -1.33 -5.25 -4.14
N ARG A 117 -1.26 -5.53 -5.46
CA ARG A 117 -2.33 -6.11 -6.27
C ARG A 117 -1.81 -7.21 -7.17
N ALA A 118 -2.58 -8.29 -7.28
CA ALA A 118 -2.42 -9.28 -8.33
C ALA A 118 -3.22 -8.83 -9.56
N VAL A 119 -2.53 -8.36 -10.61
CA VAL A 119 -3.16 -7.99 -11.90
C VAL A 119 -2.60 -8.78 -13.08
N PHE A 120 -1.80 -9.81 -12.82
CA PHE A 120 -1.26 -10.68 -13.84
C PHE A 120 -2.24 -11.79 -14.23
N GLY A 121 -2.18 -12.21 -15.49
CA GLY A 121 -2.97 -13.34 -16.01
C GLY A 121 -4.20 -12.91 -16.79
N LYS A 122 -5.08 -13.87 -17.06
CA LYS A 122 -6.27 -13.68 -17.91
C LYS A 122 -7.23 -12.66 -17.29
N GLY A 123 -7.56 -11.61 -18.03
CA GLY A 123 -8.41 -10.51 -17.54
C GLY A 123 -7.68 -9.51 -16.63
N GLY A 124 -6.36 -9.64 -16.51
CA GLY A 124 -5.50 -8.71 -15.80
C GLY A 124 -5.16 -7.44 -16.58
N ALA A 125 -4.18 -6.69 -16.07
CA ALA A 125 -3.63 -5.52 -16.74
C ALA A 125 -2.87 -5.90 -18.03
N PRO A 126 -2.62 -4.94 -18.93
CA PRO A 126 -1.77 -5.16 -20.11
C PRO A 126 -0.41 -5.78 -19.75
N PRO A 127 0.15 -6.70 -20.56
CA PRO A 127 1.39 -7.42 -20.23
C PRO A 127 2.59 -6.52 -19.92
N ASP A 128 2.68 -5.34 -20.55
CA ASP A 128 3.72 -4.33 -20.30
C ASP A 128 3.60 -3.65 -18.93
N ARG A 129 2.48 -3.85 -18.22
CA ARG A 129 2.16 -3.23 -16.93
C ARG A 129 1.69 -4.25 -15.87
N ALA A 130 1.80 -5.53 -16.17
CA ALA A 130 1.37 -6.63 -15.31
C ALA A 130 2.59 -7.46 -14.88
N HIS A 131 3.06 -7.25 -13.66
CA HIS A 131 4.13 -8.08 -13.10
C HIS A 131 3.58 -9.42 -12.63
N PRO A 132 4.23 -10.55 -12.96
CA PRO A 132 3.79 -11.86 -12.51
C PRO A 132 3.82 -12.01 -10.98
N GLY A 133 2.80 -12.68 -10.44
CA GLY A 133 2.75 -13.03 -9.03
C GLY A 133 1.45 -12.58 -8.34
N LEU A 134 1.32 -12.97 -7.07
CA LEU A 134 0.18 -12.56 -6.24
C LEU A 134 0.49 -11.30 -5.41
N HIS A 135 1.76 -10.90 -5.30
CA HIS A 135 2.20 -9.72 -4.56
C HIS A 135 1.64 -9.66 -3.13
N ARG A 136 1.66 -10.83 -2.48
CA ARG A 136 1.35 -11.02 -1.06
C ARG A 136 2.07 -12.26 -0.54
N TRP A 137 2.52 -12.19 0.70
CA TRP A 137 2.87 -13.39 1.45
C TRP A 137 1.59 -14.07 1.94
N MET A 138 1.60 -15.40 1.94
CA MET A 138 0.52 -16.24 2.43
C MET A 138 1.14 -17.37 3.25
N SER A 139 0.89 -17.42 4.57
CA SER A 139 1.39 -18.52 5.40
C SER A 139 0.71 -19.84 5.03
N ASP A 140 1.33 -20.96 5.38
CA ASP A 140 0.73 -22.28 5.17
C ASP A 140 -0.43 -22.48 6.17
N PRO A 141 -1.66 -22.78 5.71
CA PRO A 141 -2.79 -23.03 6.61
C PRO A 141 -2.62 -24.28 7.48
N THR A 142 -1.79 -25.24 7.07
CA THR A 142 -1.54 -26.47 7.85
C THR A 142 -0.73 -26.22 9.12
N ASP A 143 0.11 -25.18 9.12
CA ASP A 143 0.88 -24.76 10.30
C ASP A 143 0.07 -23.87 11.24
N GLY A 144 -1.08 -23.35 10.78
CA GLY A 144 -1.99 -22.52 11.57
C GLY A 144 -1.42 -21.15 11.97
N LEU A 145 -2.03 -20.56 12.99
CA LEU A 145 -1.58 -19.33 13.63
C LEU A 145 -1.06 -19.63 15.05
N PRO A 146 -0.01 -18.93 15.54
CA PRO A 146 0.57 -17.74 14.93
C PRO A 146 1.52 -18.01 13.75
N ALA A 147 1.45 -17.15 12.73
CA ALA A 147 2.38 -17.17 11.60
C ALA A 147 3.34 -15.98 11.69
N VAL A 148 4.62 -16.19 11.37
CA VAL A 148 5.67 -15.16 11.53
C VAL A 148 6.28 -14.81 10.19
N LEU A 149 6.36 -13.51 9.92
CA LEU A 149 7.11 -12.92 8.81
C LEU A 149 8.27 -12.12 9.39
N GLU A 150 9.50 -12.43 8.98
CA GLU A 150 10.74 -11.82 9.48
C GLU A 150 11.44 -11.05 8.36
N LEU A 151 11.91 -9.85 8.68
CA LEU A 151 12.78 -9.02 7.88
C LEU A 151 14.10 -8.88 8.64
N ALA A 152 15.22 -9.24 7.99
CA ALA A 152 16.55 -9.17 8.57
C ALA A 152 17.46 -8.27 7.73
N TRP A 153 18.27 -7.44 8.38
CA TRP A 153 19.21 -6.53 7.73
C TRP A 153 20.65 -6.89 8.07
N ASP A 154 21.55 -6.71 7.10
CA ASP A 154 22.99 -6.92 7.32
C ASP A 154 23.59 -5.86 8.28
N ARG A 155 22.98 -4.66 8.30
CA ARG A 155 23.31 -3.58 9.21
C ARG A 155 22.09 -3.25 10.05
N ALA A 156 22.27 -3.16 11.36
CA ALA A 156 21.19 -2.76 12.26
C ALA A 156 20.63 -1.39 11.90
N ILE A 157 19.30 -1.27 11.98
CA ILE A 157 18.52 -0.07 11.65
C ILE A 157 17.78 0.41 12.90
N GLN A 158 17.34 1.66 12.93
CA GLN A 158 16.55 2.23 14.03
C GLN A 158 15.14 2.60 13.55
N PRO A 159 14.22 1.63 13.43
CA PRO A 159 12.93 1.85 12.81
C PRO A 159 12.11 2.86 13.60
N ALA A 160 11.66 3.92 12.92
CA ALA A 160 10.79 4.95 13.46
C ALA A 160 9.35 4.82 12.97
N GLN A 161 9.14 4.13 11.84
CA GLN A 161 7.82 3.89 11.30
C GLN A 161 7.77 2.55 10.56
N ILE A 162 6.71 1.78 10.80
CA ILE A 162 6.41 0.54 10.08
C ILE A 162 5.02 0.66 9.45
N GLU A 163 4.93 0.37 8.17
CA GLU A 163 3.67 0.38 7.42
C GLU A 163 3.35 -1.03 6.95
N LEU A 164 2.10 -1.44 7.17
CA LEU A 164 1.57 -2.73 6.78
C LEU A 164 0.38 -2.54 5.86
N VAL A 165 0.38 -3.28 4.75
CA VAL A 165 -0.76 -3.38 3.85
C VAL A 165 -1.26 -4.82 3.87
N PHE A 166 -2.48 -5.01 4.38
CA PHE A 166 -3.11 -6.32 4.52
C PHE A 166 -3.99 -6.67 3.32
N ASP A 167 -4.24 -7.97 3.11
CA ASP A 167 -5.29 -8.40 2.18
C ASP A 167 -6.65 -8.14 2.84
N THR A 168 -7.51 -7.38 2.16
CA THR A 168 -8.87 -7.08 2.62
C THR A 168 -9.90 -7.60 1.64
N GLY A 169 -9.58 -8.69 0.94
CA GLY A 169 -10.49 -9.34 0.02
C GLY A 169 -10.86 -8.48 -1.18
N MET A 170 -9.91 -7.71 -1.72
CA MET A 170 -10.17 -6.73 -2.79
C MET A 170 -10.62 -7.32 -4.12
N TYR A 171 -10.64 -8.65 -4.23
CA TYR A 171 -11.23 -9.38 -5.33
C TYR A 171 -12.75 -9.55 -5.20
N ARG A 172 -13.32 -9.29 -4.00
CA ARG A 172 -14.78 -9.26 -3.80
C ARG A 172 -15.34 -7.90 -4.20
N PRO A 173 -16.41 -7.87 -5.00
CA PRO A 173 -17.07 -6.61 -5.34
C PRO A 173 -17.69 -6.00 -4.09
N LEU A 174 -17.37 -4.73 -3.83
CA LEU A 174 -18.01 -3.89 -2.83
C LEU A 174 -18.74 -2.78 -3.58
N THR A 175 -20.06 -2.92 -3.73
CA THR A 175 -20.88 -1.94 -4.42
C THR A 175 -22.18 -1.71 -3.66
N LEU A 176 -22.63 -0.47 -3.64
CA LEU A 176 -23.99 -0.14 -3.24
C LEU A 176 -24.92 -0.57 -4.37
N SER A 177 -25.83 -1.49 -4.07
CA SER A 177 -26.78 -2.03 -5.05
C SER A 177 -28.10 -2.36 -4.36
N HIS A 178 -29.21 -2.14 -5.05
CA HIS A 178 -30.53 -2.62 -4.63
C HIS A 178 -30.83 -4.05 -5.13
N SER A 179 -29.87 -4.70 -5.79
CA SER A 179 -30.04 -6.08 -6.24
C SER A 179 -29.64 -7.05 -5.14
N ASP A 180 -30.62 -7.84 -4.66
CA ASP A 180 -30.41 -8.85 -3.62
C ASP A 180 -29.31 -9.85 -4.02
N ALA A 181 -29.34 -10.34 -5.27
CA ALA A 181 -28.33 -11.26 -5.80
C ALA A 181 -26.90 -10.69 -5.77
N PHE A 182 -26.73 -9.37 -5.88
CA PHE A 182 -25.42 -8.74 -5.66
C PHE A 182 -25.11 -8.64 -4.18
N MET A 183 -26.07 -8.20 -3.38
CA MET A 183 -25.89 -7.96 -1.94
C MET A 183 -25.56 -9.25 -1.17
N GLU A 184 -26.11 -10.39 -1.56
CA GLU A 184 -25.79 -11.72 -1.00
C GLU A 184 -24.31 -12.10 -1.13
N ARG A 185 -23.59 -11.52 -2.11
CA ARG A 185 -22.17 -11.81 -2.37
C ARG A 185 -21.24 -10.86 -1.60
N VAL A 186 -21.78 -9.89 -0.88
CA VAL A 186 -21.02 -8.86 -0.18
C VAL A 186 -21.00 -9.13 1.32
N ILE A 187 -19.81 -9.07 1.92
CA ILE A 187 -19.62 -9.20 3.36
C ILE A 187 -19.71 -7.81 3.98
N TRP A 188 -20.86 -7.49 4.59
CA TRP A 188 -21.14 -6.19 5.21
C TRP A 188 -20.97 -6.22 6.73
N GLY A 189 -20.61 -5.07 7.32
CA GLY A 189 -20.65 -4.84 8.76
C GLY A 189 -19.62 -5.63 9.60
N GLN A 190 -18.74 -6.39 8.96
CA GLN A 190 -17.69 -7.18 9.62
C GLN A 190 -16.37 -7.10 8.86
N GLY A 191 -15.28 -7.46 9.54
CA GLY A 191 -13.97 -7.57 8.92
C GLY A 191 -13.97 -8.59 7.79
N GLN A 192 -13.25 -8.30 6.72
CA GLN A 192 -13.08 -9.24 5.61
C GLN A 192 -12.27 -10.45 6.12
N PRO A 193 -12.65 -11.70 5.81
CA PRO A 193 -12.02 -12.89 6.40
C PRO A 193 -10.48 -12.92 6.31
N GLU A 194 -9.93 -12.44 5.19
CA GLU A 194 -8.48 -12.39 4.94
C GLU A 194 -7.75 -11.33 5.76
N THR A 195 -8.47 -10.31 6.23
CA THR A 195 -7.86 -9.20 6.96
C THR A 195 -7.30 -9.73 8.27
N ILE A 196 -6.02 -9.46 8.51
CA ILE A 196 -5.37 -9.74 9.78
C ILE A 196 -6.03 -8.89 10.87
N ARG A 197 -6.55 -9.55 11.90
CA ARG A 197 -7.27 -8.98 13.04
C ARG A 197 -6.32 -8.73 14.22
N GLY A 198 -5.44 -9.69 14.52
CA GLY A 198 -4.52 -9.65 15.65
C GLY A 198 -3.10 -9.87 15.17
N TYR A 199 -2.18 -8.99 15.55
CA TYR A 199 -0.76 -9.11 15.26
C TYR A 199 0.08 -8.27 16.23
N ARG A 200 1.32 -8.69 16.41
CA ARG A 200 2.36 -7.95 17.12
C ARG A 200 3.56 -7.74 16.21
N ILE A 201 4.30 -6.66 16.45
CA ILE A 201 5.56 -6.40 15.79
C ILE A 201 6.64 -6.43 16.86
N GLU A 202 7.71 -7.17 16.59
CA GLU A 202 8.82 -7.34 17.51
C GLU A 202 10.14 -6.97 16.81
N GLY A 203 11.04 -6.35 17.55
CA GLY A 203 12.38 -6.01 17.12
C GLY A 203 13.39 -6.90 17.82
N HIS A 204 14.44 -7.30 17.11
CA HIS A 204 15.52 -8.10 17.69
C HIS A 204 16.67 -7.18 18.10
N VAL A 205 16.99 -7.18 19.39
CA VAL A 205 18.05 -6.36 20.00
C VAL A 205 18.96 -7.30 20.78
N SER A 206 20.27 -7.26 20.50
CA SER A 206 21.28 -8.01 21.25
C SER A 206 20.96 -9.50 21.45
N GLY A 207 20.41 -10.18 20.43
CA GLY A 207 20.09 -11.60 20.50
C GLY A 207 18.71 -11.95 21.09
N THR A 208 17.92 -10.95 21.47
CA THR A 208 16.61 -11.14 22.12
C THR A 208 15.51 -10.39 21.38
N TRP A 209 14.32 -10.97 21.33
CA TRP A 209 13.14 -10.32 20.75
C TRP A 209 12.43 -9.46 21.79
N HIS A 210 12.14 -8.21 21.41
CA HIS A 210 11.40 -7.24 22.21
C HIS A 210 10.15 -6.80 21.48
N SER A 211 9.03 -6.66 22.19
CA SER A 211 7.79 -6.16 21.61
C SER A 211 7.90 -4.67 21.29
N LEU A 212 7.61 -4.31 20.04
CA LEU A 212 7.53 -2.91 19.58
C LEU A 212 6.08 -2.42 19.64
N LEU A 213 5.11 -3.26 19.28
CA LEU A 213 3.67 -2.98 19.43
C LEU A 213 2.84 -4.25 19.36
N ASP A 214 1.62 -4.14 19.88
CA ASP A 214 0.57 -5.16 19.86
C ASP A 214 -0.74 -4.54 19.33
N VAL A 215 -1.40 -5.21 18.40
CA VAL A 215 -2.65 -4.75 17.80
C VAL A 215 -3.67 -5.87 17.80
N THR A 216 -4.82 -5.60 18.40
CA THR A 216 -6.00 -6.45 18.32
C THR A 216 -7.15 -5.73 17.60
N GLY A 217 -8.05 -6.50 16.99
CA GLY A 217 -9.27 -5.95 16.34
C GLY A 217 -9.03 -5.14 15.06
N ASN A 218 -7.90 -5.29 14.38
CA ASN A 218 -7.65 -4.56 13.13
C ASN A 218 -8.62 -4.98 12.03
N TYR A 219 -9.31 -4.02 11.40
CA TYR A 219 -10.11 -4.23 10.18
C TYR A 219 -9.62 -3.36 9.02
N GLN A 220 -8.58 -2.54 9.24
CA GLN A 220 -8.04 -1.62 8.27
C GLN A 220 -7.07 -2.33 7.33
N ARG A 221 -7.11 -1.93 6.07
CA ARG A 221 -6.21 -2.42 5.02
C ARG A 221 -4.79 -1.93 5.23
N ARG A 222 -4.62 -0.62 5.37
CA ARG A 222 -3.33 0.02 5.59
C ARG A 222 -3.22 0.42 7.05
N ARG A 223 -2.10 0.06 7.68
CA ARG A 223 -1.76 0.44 9.04
C ARG A 223 -0.40 1.11 9.04
N ILE A 224 -0.33 2.29 9.63
CA ILE A 224 0.91 3.02 9.86
C ILE A 224 1.15 3.03 11.36
N HIS A 225 2.30 2.54 11.78
CA HIS A 225 2.72 2.54 13.18
C HIS A 225 3.94 3.43 13.32
N LYS A 226 3.80 4.49 14.10
CA LYS A 226 4.93 5.33 14.52
C LYS A 226 5.52 4.70 15.78
N LEU A 227 6.81 4.44 15.77
CA LEU A 227 7.54 3.85 16.88
C LEU A 227 8.24 4.95 17.68
N GLU A 228 8.33 4.76 18.98
CA GLU A 228 9.20 5.57 19.82
C GLU A 228 10.66 5.27 19.48
N ALA A 229 11.56 6.23 19.75
CA ALA A 229 12.98 6.04 19.52
C ALA A 229 13.49 4.88 20.40
N GLY A 230 13.80 3.75 19.78
CA GLY A 230 14.30 2.55 20.44
C GLY A 230 15.76 2.28 20.11
N GLU A 231 16.27 1.16 20.66
CA GLU A 231 17.57 0.62 20.30
C GLU A 231 17.60 0.14 18.83
N PRO A 232 18.76 0.18 18.16
CA PRO A 232 18.90 -0.41 16.83
C PRO A 232 18.58 -1.90 16.82
N VAL A 233 17.87 -2.35 15.78
CA VAL A 233 17.48 -3.73 15.56
C VAL A 233 18.12 -4.27 14.28
N ASP A 234 18.60 -5.51 14.32
CA ASP A 234 19.07 -6.24 13.14
C ASP A 234 17.93 -7.01 12.44
N LYS A 235 16.82 -7.23 13.14
CA LYS A 235 15.62 -7.88 12.63
C LYS A 235 14.33 -7.27 13.16
N VAL A 236 13.29 -7.38 12.36
CA VAL A 236 11.91 -7.07 12.73
C VAL A 236 11.05 -8.23 12.28
N ARG A 237 10.08 -8.64 13.09
CA ARG A 237 9.08 -9.62 12.68
C ARG A 237 7.67 -9.17 12.97
N VAL A 238 6.76 -9.55 12.07
CA VAL A 238 5.32 -9.42 12.24
C VAL A 238 4.81 -10.81 12.62
N VAL A 239 4.31 -10.95 13.85
CA VAL A 239 3.68 -12.19 14.32
C VAL A 239 2.18 -12.01 14.19
N VAL A 240 1.58 -12.76 13.27
CA VAL A 240 0.15 -12.74 12.99
C VAL A 240 -0.54 -13.77 13.87
N GLU A 241 -1.46 -13.31 14.71
CA GLU A 241 -2.08 -14.14 15.75
C GLU A 241 -3.53 -14.49 15.42
N ALA A 242 -4.23 -13.61 14.69
CA ALA A 242 -5.61 -13.83 14.30
C ALA A 242 -5.96 -13.12 12.98
N THR A 243 -6.88 -13.71 12.21
CA THR A 243 -7.60 -13.05 11.12
C THR A 243 -9.08 -12.88 11.49
N HIS A 244 -9.88 -12.29 10.60
CA HIS A 244 -11.34 -12.24 10.77
C HIS A 244 -12.08 -13.50 10.33
N GLY A 245 -11.38 -14.49 9.75
CA GLY A 245 -12.03 -15.74 9.33
C GLY A 245 -11.20 -16.64 8.42
N LEU A 246 -10.01 -16.23 8.01
CA LEU A 246 -9.08 -17.05 7.24
C LEU A 246 -8.15 -17.85 8.16
N ASP A 247 -7.85 -19.09 7.78
CA ASP A 247 -6.99 -20.03 8.52
C ASP A 247 -5.47 -19.78 8.36
N HIS A 248 -5.07 -18.77 7.59
CA HIS A 248 -3.68 -18.39 7.37
C HIS A 248 -3.51 -16.87 7.27
N ALA A 249 -2.28 -16.40 7.48
CA ALA A 249 -1.92 -14.99 7.37
C ALA A 249 -1.77 -14.55 5.90
N ARG A 250 -2.18 -13.31 5.60
CA ARG A 250 -1.90 -12.65 4.32
C ARG A 250 -1.45 -11.20 4.49
N ILE A 251 -0.25 -10.89 3.99
CA ILE A 251 0.30 -9.51 4.00
C ILE A 251 0.69 -9.16 2.57
N CYS A 252 0.22 -8.02 2.06
CA CYS A 252 0.54 -7.52 0.73
C CYS A 252 1.87 -6.75 0.70
N GLU A 253 2.12 -5.89 1.70
CA GLU A 253 3.33 -5.08 1.75
C GLU A 253 3.75 -4.78 3.19
N VAL A 254 5.06 -4.74 3.41
CA VAL A 254 5.71 -4.20 4.60
C VAL A 254 6.65 -3.09 4.17
N ARG A 255 6.58 -1.93 4.81
CA ARG A 255 7.56 -0.85 4.64
C ARG A 255 8.14 -0.46 6.00
N VAL A 256 9.43 -0.12 6.02
CA VAL A 256 10.14 0.26 7.24
C VAL A 256 10.95 1.53 6.98
N TYR A 257 10.83 2.52 7.86
CA TYR A 257 11.47 3.82 7.71
C TYR A 257 12.15 4.27 9.01
N GLU A 258 13.29 4.94 8.88
CA GLU A 258 13.99 5.64 9.96
C GLU A 258 13.49 7.09 10.13
N ALA A 259 13.89 7.72 11.23
CA ALA A 259 13.45 9.06 11.62
C ALA A 259 14.01 10.19 10.74
N ASP A 260 14.91 9.90 9.80
CA ASP A 260 15.55 10.84 8.88
C ASP A 260 14.93 10.82 7.47
N ALA A 261 14.07 9.84 7.16
CA ALA A 261 13.39 9.74 5.87
C ALA A 261 12.72 11.09 5.50
N PRO A 262 12.83 11.59 4.25
CA PRO A 262 12.33 12.91 3.88
C PRO A 262 10.86 13.11 4.26
N VAL A 263 10.45 14.34 4.58
CA VAL A 263 9.06 14.66 4.97
C VAL A 263 8.06 14.25 3.87
N TRP A 264 8.44 14.36 2.59
CA TRP A 264 7.65 13.84 1.46
C TRP A 264 7.48 12.31 1.51
N CYS A 265 8.49 11.63 2.03
CA CYS A 265 8.52 10.20 2.38
C CYS A 265 8.04 9.93 3.83
N ARG A 266 7.29 10.84 4.49
CA ARG A 266 6.54 10.53 5.73
C ARG A 266 5.04 10.68 5.56
N SER A 267 4.25 9.73 6.07
CA SER A 267 2.78 9.88 6.10
C SER A 267 2.46 11.12 6.91
N LEU A 268 1.65 12.03 6.35
CA LEU A 268 1.21 13.25 7.02
C LEU A 268 0.41 12.87 8.28
#